data_AF-A0A821XRU7-F1
#
_entry.id   AF-A0A821XRU7-F1
#
_cell.length_a   1.000
_cell.length_b   1.000
_cell.length_c   1.000
_cell.angle_alpha   90.00
_cell.angle_beta   90.00
_cell.angle_gamma   90.00
#
_symmetry.space_group_name_H-M   'P 1'
#
loop_
_entity.id
_entity.type
_entity.pdbx_description
1 polymer ?
#
loop_
_entity_poly.entity_id
_entity_poly.type
_entity_poly.pdbx_seq_one_letter_code
_entity_poly.pdbx_strand_id
1 'polypeptide(L)'
;MIANLCFNVLNGHDYWLPLTLNTSDRINRLIFDAVAPGGDIRVTFSPINTKSTYQTNIPVYNLVIGGSCNSSSYIRRTNNSNAVKVVESSEVECLAEKERCTYWFSFDSESGWVTYGKGTDTRFAKALLKWQDPSPLLNLRYIGLSNYNYKINFYNIRTLAITNLAPPLASTASAGDKRDLVCKTSIYAHRVSDMIEEPNRMMLPIEGYAQQPLVSLEKAIAPLIFIVPDIERKTWLAIENSKTPADGLTSGESASIILYSMEWSKKEESLYYILNSTLRKEKRDLLQPWFLYLKLVLTGLGKLPSIIGRTVYRGVKGDFSKNYQQGNKIVWWGFSSCTSTINVLEQEEILGKTGVRTLFAIESKSAKDIRHHSIYPDENEILFLPATQFEVIGQYQPSKNVFIIQLQETEPLYPLRHPV
;
A
#
# COMPACT_ATOMS: atom_id res chain seq x y z
N MET A 1 0.90 -9.36 2.87
CA MET A 1 0.18 -8.15 3.35
C MET A 1 -0.29 -8.38 4.79
N ILE A 2 0.33 -7.83 5.84
CA ILE A 2 -0.13 -8.00 7.24
C ILE A 2 -1.20 -6.93 7.53
N ALA A 3 -2.46 -7.32 7.53
CA ALA A 3 -3.57 -6.53 8.05
C ALA A 3 -3.79 -6.93 9.52
N ASN A 4 -3.43 -6.04 10.44
CA ASN A 4 -3.86 -6.15 11.83
C ASN A 4 -5.29 -5.62 11.96
N LEU A 5 -6.21 -6.36 11.36
CA LEU A 5 -7.64 -6.12 11.42
C LEU A 5 -8.17 -6.86 12.66
N CYS A 6 -8.35 -6.14 13.77
CA CYS A 6 -9.11 -6.65 14.92
C CYS A 6 -10.56 -6.22 14.76
N PHE A 7 -11.42 -7.12 14.30
CA PHE A 7 -12.84 -6.86 14.17
C PHE A 7 -13.67 -8.00 14.73
N ASN A 8 -14.88 -7.64 15.13
CA ASN A 8 -15.87 -8.55 15.68
C ASN A 8 -16.85 -8.89 14.56
N VAL A 9 -17.01 -10.16 14.24
CA VAL A 9 -18.13 -10.61 13.40
C VAL A 9 -19.28 -11.01 14.32
N LEU A 10 -20.49 -10.55 14.00
CA LEU A 10 -21.72 -10.93 14.68
C LEU A 10 -22.59 -11.72 13.67
N ASN A 11 -23.08 -12.88 14.12
CA ASN A 11 -24.21 -13.64 13.56
C ASN A 11 -24.16 -13.93 12.05
N GLY A 12 -23.58 -15.07 11.66
CA GLY A 12 -23.93 -15.79 10.42
C GLY A 12 -23.60 -15.11 9.08
N HIS A 13 -23.13 -13.86 9.10
CA HIS A 13 -22.74 -13.10 7.92
C HIS A 13 -21.22 -13.15 7.71
N ASP A 14 -20.80 -13.35 6.46
CA ASP A 14 -19.41 -13.25 6.06
C ASP A 14 -18.96 -11.78 6.13
N TYR A 15 -17.98 -11.48 7.00
CA TYR A 15 -17.24 -10.24 6.92
C TYR A 15 -16.22 -10.38 5.80
N TRP A 16 -16.47 -9.69 4.68
CA TRP A 16 -15.57 -9.72 3.54
C TRP A 16 -14.36 -8.85 3.82
N LEU A 17 -13.20 -9.50 3.84
CA LEU A 17 -11.95 -8.79 3.92
C LEU A 17 -11.79 -7.92 2.68
N PRO A 18 -11.24 -6.70 2.81
CA PRO A 18 -10.88 -5.87 1.66
C PRO A 18 -9.61 -6.40 0.98
N LEU A 19 -9.48 -7.73 0.90
CA LEU A 19 -8.38 -8.46 0.30
C LEU A 19 -8.92 -9.22 -0.90
N THR A 20 -8.34 -8.94 -2.07
CA THR A 20 -8.63 -9.72 -3.27
C THR A 20 -7.54 -10.78 -3.43
N LEU A 21 -7.94 -12.04 -3.59
CA LEU A 21 -7.04 -13.11 -4.01
C LEU A 21 -6.50 -12.78 -5.39
N ASN A 22 -5.19 -12.93 -5.58
CA ASN A 22 -4.60 -12.71 -6.89
C ASN A 22 -4.82 -13.96 -7.74
N THR A 23 -5.76 -13.87 -8.67
CA THR A 23 -6.15 -15.01 -9.51
C THR A 23 -5.07 -15.42 -10.52
N SER A 24 -4.01 -14.61 -10.70
CA SER A 24 -2.84 -15.01 -11.50
C SER A 24 -1.89 -15.95 -10.75
N ASP A 25 -2.02 -16.04 -9.43
CA ASP A 25 -1.13 -16.84 -8.61
C ASP A 25 -1.66 -18.27 -8.47
N ARG A 26 -0.76 -19.24 -8.63
CA ARG A 26 -1.09 -20.66 -8.55
C ARG A 26 -1.69 -21.01 -7.19
N ILE A 27 -0.96 -20.68 -6.11
CA ILE A 27 -1.42 -20.96 -4.75
C ILE A 27 -1.80 -19.66 -4.07
N ASN A 28 -3.07 -19.58 -3.73
CA ASN A 28 -3.66 -18.51 -2.95
C ASN A 28 -3.85 -19.00 -1.51
N ARG A 29 -3.16 -18.36 -0.56
CA ARG A 29 -3.24 -18.73 0.85
C ARG A 29 -3.64 -17.55 1.72
N LEU A 30 -4.59 -17.77 2.61
CA LEU A 30 -4.89 -16.90 3.75
C LEU A 30 -4.16 -17.42 4.98
N ILE A 31 -3.53 -16.53 5.74
CA ILE A 31 -2.95 -16.82 7.05
C ILE A 31 -3.48 -15.77 8.02
N PHE A 32 -3.94 -16.19 9.19
CA PHE A 32 -4.52 -15.30 10.19
C PHE A 32 -4.32 -15.87 11.58
N ASP A 33 -4.28 -15.01 12.59
CA ASP A 33 -4.40 -15.45 13.98
C ASP A 33 -5.85 -15.29 14.43
N ALA A 34 -6.32 -16.19 15.28
CA ALA A 34 -7.61 -16.05 15.93
C ALA A 34 -7.57 -16.57 17.37
N VAL A 35 -8.44 -16.00 18.21
CA VAL A 35 -8.74 -16.49 19.56
C VAL A 35 -10.21 -16.88 19.55
N ALA A 36 -10.51 -18.18 19.71
CA ALA A 36 -11.87 -18.69 19.61
C ALA A 36 -12.23 -19.48 20.89
N PRO A 37 -12.56 -18.78 22.00
CA PRO A 37 -12.85 -19.40 23.28
C PRO A 37 -14.27 -20.00 23.28
N GLY A 38 -14.49 -21.06 22.49
CA GLY A 38 -15.74 -21.79 22.35
C GLY A 38 -16.51 -21.57 21.04
N GLY A 39 -15.98 -20.74 20.12
CA GLY A 39 -16.60 -20.40 18.84
C GLY A 39 -16.03 -21.14 17.63
N ASP A 40 -16.83 -21.23 16.57
CA ASP A 40 -16.42 -21.75 15.28
C ASP A 40 -15.84 -20.64 14.40
N ILE A 41 -14.68 -20.89 13.81
CA ILE A 41 -14.07 -19.98 12.83
C ILE A 41 -14.50 -20.46 11.45
N ARG A 42 -15.11 -19.56 10.67
CA ARG A 42 -15.42 -19.83 9.27
C ARG A 42 -14.61 -18.92 8.35
N VAL A 43 -14.03 -19.54 7.32
CA VAL A 43 -13.29 -18.87 6.26
C VAL A 43 -13.93 -19.24 4.92
N THR A 44 -14.22 -18.25 4.09
CA THR A 44 -14.90 -18.42 2.80
C THR A 44 -14.01 -17.90 1.67
N PHE A 45 -13.74 -18.70 0.64
CA PHE A 45 -13.22 -18.22 -0.64
C PHE A 45 -14.34 -18.17 -1.68
N SER A 46 -14.55 -17.00 -2.29
CA SER A 46 -15.69 -16.72 -3.16
C SER A 46 -15.26 -15.96 -4.41
N PRO A 47 -15.92 -16.15 -5.57
CA PRO A 47 -15.68 -15.34 -6.76
C PRO A 47 -16.33 -13.95 -6.70
N ILE A 48 -17.23 -13.71 -5.73
CA ILE A 48 -17.97 -12.46 -5.55
C ILE A 48 -17.90 -11.95 -4.10
N ASN A 49 -18.01 -10.64 -3.92
CA ASN A 49 -18.16 -9.99 -2.61
C ASN A 49 -19.65 -9.66 -2.38
N THR A 50 -20.35 -10.45 -1.57
CA THR A 50 -21.78 -10.24 -1.31
C THR A 50 -22.13 -10.51 0.14
N LYS A 51 -23.02 -9.70 0.73
CA LYS A 51 -23.45 -9.81 2.14
C LYS A 51 -23.88 -11.22 2.58
N SER A 52 -24.34 -12.05 1.64
CA SER A 52 -24.61 -13.47 1.89
C SER A 52 -24.36 -14.29 0.62
N THR A 53 -23.37 -15.19 0.67
CA THR A 53 -23.16 -16.20 -0.39
C THR A 53 -24.34 -17.17 -0.49
N TYR A 54 -25.14 -17.29 0.57
CA TYR A 54 -26.35 -18.11 0.59
C TYR A 54 -27.49 -17.54 -0.28
N GLN A 55 -27.45 -16.27 -0.70
CA GLN A 55 -28.54 -15.70 -1.49
C GLN A 55 -28.28 -15.76 -3.01
N THR A 56 -27.04 -16.05 -3.43
CA THR A 56 -26.60 -15.84 -4.81
C THR A 56 -26.45 -17.12 -5.63
N ASN A 57 -26.61 -18.29 -5.00
CA ASN A 57 -26.39 -19.61 -5.61
C ASN A 57 -24.99 -19.84 -6.22
N ILE A 58 -23.99 -19.09 -5.76
CA ILE A 58 -22.65 -19.13 -6.32
C ILE A 58 -21.78 -20.12 -5.54
N PRO A 59 -21.04 -21.01 -6.23
CA PRO A 59 -20.20 -21.99 -5.56
C PRO A 59 -19.01 -21.33 -4.86
N VAL A 60 -18.77 -21.73 -3.61
CA VAL A 60 -17.67 -21.24 -2.76
C VAL A 60 -17.00 -22.39 -2.02
N TYR A 61 -15.75 -22.16 -1.59
CA TYR A 61 -15.11 -23.01 -0.58
C TYR A 61 -15.31 -22.43 0.80
N ASN A 62 -15.71 -23.26 1.75
CA ASN A 62 -15.73 -22.91 3.16
C ASN A 62 -14.82 -23.85 3.93
N LEU A 63 -13.98 -23.26 4.77
CA LEU A 63 -13.36 -23.93 5.90
C LEU A 63 -14.14 -23.56 7.16
N VAL A 64 -14.50 -24.56 7.95
CA VAL A 64 -15.01 -24.38 9.32
C VAL A 64 -14.04 -25.04 10.27
N ILE A 65 -13.51 -24.27 11.21
CA ILE A 65 -12.60 -24.74 12.26
C ILE A 65 -13.40 -24.76 13.57
N GLY A 66 -13.47 -25.92 14.21
CA GLY A 66 -14.16 -26.04 15.49
C GLY A 66 -15.68 -25.90 15.40
N GLY A 67 -16.27 -26.41 14.32
CA GLY A 67 -17.72 -26.53 14.19
C GLY A 67 -18.34 -27.43 15.28
N SER A 68 -19.65 -27.29 15.48
CA SER A 68 -20.42 -28.06 16.47
C SER A 68 -19.79 -28.05 17.87
N CYS A 69 -19.60 -26.85 18.43
CA CYS A 69 -18.96 -26.63 19.73
C CYS A 69 -17.51 -27.13 19.79
N ASN A 70 -16.73 -26.83 18.76
CA ASN A 70 -15.33 -27.21 18.66
C ASN A 70 -15.09 -28.74 18.65
N SER A 71 -15.99 -29.51 18.03
CA SER A 71 -15.88 -30.98 17.95
C SER A 71 -15.34 -31.50 16.61
N SER A 72 -15.37 -30.66 15.58
CA SER A 72 -14.89 -31.04 14.24
C SER A 72 -14.45 -29.82 13.44
N SER A 73 -13.51 -30.03 12.53
CA SER A 73 -13.15 -29.07 11.49
C SER A 73 -13.33 -29.71 10.14
N TYR A 74 -13.85 -28.96 9.18
CA TYR A 74 -14.16 -29.49 7.85
C TYR A 74 -14.03 -28.46 6.75
N ILE A 75 -13.71 -28.96 5.55
CA ILE A 75 -13.80 -28.20 4.31
C ILE A 75 -15.10 -28.64 3.62
N ARG A 76 -15.82 -27.68 3.05
CA ARG A 76 -17.00 -27.93 2.23
C ARG A 76 -17.01 -27.07 0.98
N ARG A 77 -17.57 -27.62 -0.09
CA ARG A 77 -17.99 -26.87 -1.28
C ARG A 77 -19.51 -26.68 -1.19
N THR A 78 -19.99 -25.46 -1.40
CA THR A 78 -21.44 -25.15 -1.32
C THR A 78 -21.82 -24.13 -2.38
N ASN A 79 -23.05 -24.18 -2.89
CA ASN A 79 -23.60 -23.16 -3.78
C ASN A 79 -24.88 -22.48 -3.26
N ASN A 80 -25.79 -23.13 -2.53
CA ASN A 80 -26.93 -22.47 -1.85
C ASN A 80 -27.68 -23.43 -0.93
N SER A 81 -27.79 -24.69 -1.35
CA SER A 81 -28.66 -25.69 -0.72
C SER A 81 -28.05 -27.10 -0.65
N ASN A 82 -26.96 -27.38 -1.38
CA ASN A 82 -26.17 -28.60 -1.24
C ASN A 82 -24.79 -28.25 -0.66
N ALA A 83 -24.70 -28.28 0.67
CA ALA A 83 -23.43 -28.20 1.37
C ALA A 83 -22.89 -29.64 1.53
N VAL A 84 -21.93 -30.02 0.70
CA VAL A 84 -21.24 -31.30 0.85
C VAL A 84 -19.97 -31.05 1.66
N LYS A 85 -19.91 -31.57 2.88
CA LYS A 85 -18.64 -31.70 3.59
C LYS A 85 -17.77 -32.66 2.79
N VAL A 86 -16.64 -32.17 2.30
CA VAL A 86 -15.75 -32.94 1.40
C VAL A 86 -14.58 -33.56 2.16
N VAL A 87 -14.22 -33.00 3.31
CA VAL A 87 -13.30 -33.61 4.28
C VAL A 87 -13.59 -33.04 5.67
N GLU A 88 -13.51 -33.89 6.69
CA GLU A 88 -13.78 -33.57 8.09
C GLU A 88 -12.82 -34.34 9.01
N SER A 89 -12.40 -33.72 10.10
CA SER A 89 -11.63 -34.37 11.17
C SER A 89 -12.08 -33.87 12.53
N SER A 90 -12.06 -34.77 13.52
CA SER A 90 -12.29 -34.49 14.94
C SER A 90 -11.02 -34.59 15.78
N GLU A 91 -9.85 -34.73 15.14
CA GLU A 91 -8.57 -34.74 15.84
C GLU A 91 -8.29 -33.40 16.50
N VAL A 92 -7.74 -33.44 17.72
CA VAL A 92 -7.54 -32.25 18.57
C VAL A 92 -6.72 -31.16 17.86
N GLU A 93 -5.74 -31.55 17.06
CA GLU A 93 -4.89 -30.62 16.32
C GLU A 93 -5.64 -29.82 15.24
N CYS A 94 -6.72 -30.37 14.70
CA CYS A 94 -7.57 -29.74 13.69
C CYS A 94 -8.53 -28.70 14.29
N LEU A 95 -8.71 -28.66 15.61
CA LEU A 95 -9.72 -27.85 16.28
C LEU A 95 -9.24 -26.42 16.58
N ALA A 96 -10.19 -25.54 16.88
CA ALA A 96 -9.91 -24.17 17.26
C ALA A 96 -9.33 -24.09 18.68
N GLU A 97 -8.35 -23.21 18.86
CA GLU A 97 -7.69 -22.94 20.14
C GLU A 97 -8.40 -21.90 20.97
N LYS A 98 -8.36 -22.13 22.29
CA LYS A 98 -8.85 -21.17 23.28
C LYS A 98 -7.95 -19.94 23.41
N GLU A 99 -6.66 -20.12 23.14
CA GLU A 99 -5.65 -19.04 23.11
C GLU A 99 -5.36 -18.59 21.67
N ARG A 100 -4.60 -17.51 21.53
CA ARG A 100 -4.23 -16.96 20.22
C ARG A 100 -3.40 -17.98 19.43
N CYS A 101 -3.93 -18.42 18.31
CA CYS A 101 -3.24 -19.35 17.42
C CYS A 101 -3.28 -18.87 15.97
N THR A 102 -2.22 -19.18 15.21
CA THR A 102 -2.15 -18.93 13.77
C THR A 102 -2.76 -20.09 13.00
N TYR A 103 -3.64 -19.77 12.05
CA TYR A 103 -4.28 -20.68 11.13
C TYR A 103 -3.97 -20.27 9.70
N TRP A 104 -4.07 -21.22 8.77
CA TRP A 104 -3.97 -20.92 7.35
C TRP A 104 -4.91 -21.79 6.52
N PHE A 105 -5.41 -21.20 5.43
CA PHE A 105 -6.31 -21.84 4.47
C PHE A 105 -5.83 -21.52 3.06
N SER A 106 -5.63 -22.53 2.23
CA SER A 106 -5.11 -22.36 0.86
C SER A 106 -5.90 -23.08 -0.20
N PHE A 107 -5.88 -22.49 -1.40
CA PHE A 107 -6.39 -23.04 -2.65
C PHE A 107 -5.32 -22.95 -3.73
N ASP A 108 -5.02 -24.09 -4.38
CA ASP A 108 -4.20 -24.16 -5.59
C ASP A 108 -5.12 -24.25 -6.82
N SER A 109 -5.06 -23.22 -7.67
CA SER A 109 -5.89 -23.07 -8.86
C SER A 109 -5.52 -24.03 -9.99
N GLU A 110 -4.31 -24.58 -9.99
CA GLU A 110 -3.81 -25.51 -11.01
C GLU A 110 -4.08 -26.96 -10.62
N SER A 111 -3.74 -27.34 -9.39
CA SER A 111 -3.86 -28.73 -8.93
C SER A 111 -5.21 -29.06 -8.29
N GLY A 112 -6.00 -28.05 -7.92
CA GLY A 112 -7.29 -28.21 -7.24
C GLY A 112 -7.19 -28.50 -5.75
N TRP A 113 -5.99 -28.46 -5.15
CA TRP A 113 -5.82 -28.71 -3.72
C TRP A 113 -6.37 -27.56 -2.88
N VAL A 114 -7.29 -27.91 -1.97
CA VAL A 114 -7.81 -27.05 -0.91
C VAL A 114 -7.32 -27.61 0.43
N THR A 115 -6.64 -26.77 1.21
CA THR A 115 -5.91 -27.24 2.38
C THR A 115 -6.02 -26.29 3.57
N TYR A 116 -6.04 -26.87 4.76
CA TYR A 116 -6.06 -26.16 6.03
C TYR A 116 -4.97 -26.69 6.96
N GLY A 117 -4.37 -25.79 7.75
CA GLY A 117 -3.49 -26.17 8.84
C GLY A 117 -3.31 -25.05 9.85
N LYS A 118 -2.38 -25.29 10.78
CA LYS A 118 -2.16 -24.48 11.98
C LYS A 118 -0.67 -24.21 12.19
N GLY A 119 -0.37 -23.10 12.87
CA GLY A 119 0.99 -22.63 13.11
C GLY A 119 1.60 -21.89 11.91
N THR A 120 2.91 -21.63 12.02
CA THR A 120 3.66 -20.85 11.03
C THR A 120 4.24 -21.69 9.90
N ASP A 121 4.31 -23.01 10.06
CA ASP A 121 4.72 -23.93 8.99
C ASP A 121 3.55 -24.19 8.05
N THR A 122 3.56 -23.50 6.92
CA THR A 122 2.47 -23.54 5.94
C THR A 122 2.73 -24.55 4.81
N ARG A 123 3.75 -25.42 4.91
CA ARG A 123 4.03 -26.41 3.87
C ARG A 123 2.86 -27.37 3.71
N PHE A 124 2.54 -27.76 2.47
CA PHE A 124 1.47 -28.73 2.18
C PHE A 124 1.60 -30.02 3.00
N ALA A 125 2.83 -30.49 3.26
CA ALA A 125 3.09 -31.65 4.11
C ALA A 125 2.52 -31.52 5.53
N LYS A 126 2.40 -30.30 6.06
CA LYS A 126 1.87 -29.98 7.39
C LYS A 126 0.39 -29.59 7.39
N ALA A 127 -0.31 -29.70 6.26
CA ALA A 127 -1.75 -29.48 6.26
C ALA A 127 -2.44 -30.58 7.08
N LEU A 128 -3.38 -30.15 7.92
CA LEU A 128 -4.19 -31.00 8.78
C LEU A 128 -5.39 -31.56 8.01
N LEU A 129 -6.01 -30.73 7.17
CA LEU A 129 -7.04 -31.15 6.22
C LEU A 129 -6.56 -30.91 4.79
N LYS A 130 -6.75 -31.91 3.93
CA LYS A 130 -6.40 -31.89 2.51
C LYS A 130 -7.54 -32.46 1.71
N TRP A 131 -7.96 -31.72 0.69
CA TRP A 131 -8.94 -32.19 -0.27
C TRP A 131 -8.57 -31.69 -1.65
N GLN A 132 -8.66 -32.56 -2.65
CA GLN A 132 -8.45 -32.20 -4.05
C GLN A 132 -9.81 -32.08 -4.72
N ASP A 133 -10.16 -30.89 -5.19
CA ASP A 133 -11.38 -30.69 -5.95
C ASP A 133 -11.19 -31.25 -7.37
N PRO A 134 -11.98 -32.26 -7.81
CA PRO A 134 -11.90 -32.78 -9.17
C PRO A 134 -12.37 -31.76 -10.22
N SER A 135 -13.03 -30.67 -9.81
CA SER A 135 -13.46 -29.58 -10.69
C SER A 135 -13.29 -28.24 -9.97
N PRO A 136 -12.04 -27.73 -9.85
CA PRO A 136 -11.69 -26.57 -9.06
C PRO A 136 -12.51 -25.33 -9.42
N LEU A 137 -12.87 -24.55 -8.40
CA LEU A 137 -13.54 -23.27 -8.60
C LEU A 137 -12.59 -22.25 -9.22
N LEU A 138 -13.05 -21.60 -10.29
CA LEU A 138 -12.30 -20.55 -10.97
C LEU A 138 -12.69 -19.16 -10.45
N ASN A 139 -11.79 -18.20 -10.63
CA ASN A 139 -12.02 -16.78 -10.30
C ASN A 139 -12.35 -16.52 -8.83
N LEU A 140 -11.86 -17.34 -7.89
CA LEU A 140 -11.97 -17.04 -6.46
C LEU A 140 -11.17 -15.76 -6.16
N ARG A 141 -11.88 -14.70 -5.79
CA ARG A 141 -11.35 -13.35 -5.66
C ARG A 141 -11.49 -12.80 -4.25
N TYR A 142 -12.44 -13.26 -3.46
CA TYR A 142 -12.79 -12.63 -2.20
C TYR A 142 -12.67 -13.62 -1.05
N ILE A 143 -12.29 -13.08 0.11
CA ILE A 143 -12.14 -13.83 1.35
C ILE A 143 -13.15 -13.31 2.35
N GLY A 144 -14.03 -14.18 2.82
CA GLY A 144 -14.95 -13.94 3.92
C GLY A 144 -14.40 -14.56 5.20
N LEU A 145 -14.52 -13.85 6.32
CA LEU A 145 -14.35 -14.40 7.66
C LEU A 145 -15.65 -14.28 8.42
N SER A 146 -16.07 -15.34 9.09
CA SER A 146 -17.28 -15.32 9.91
C SER A 146 -17.17 -16.22 11.13
N ASN A 147 -18.17 -16.11 12.00
CA ASN A 147 -18.45 -17.04 13.09
C ASN A 147 -19.96 -17.29 13.12
N TYR A 148 -20.41 -18.31 13.86
CA TYR A 148 -21.83 -18.58 14.01
C TYR A 148 -22.36 -18.15 15.37
N ASN A 149 -21.73 -18.61 16.47
CA ASN A 149 -22.33 -18.51 17.80
C ASN A 149 -21.61 -17.58 18.78
N TYR A 150 -20.28 -17.42 18.64
CA TYR A 150 -19.46 -16.70 19.61
C TYR A 150 -18.62 -15.63 18.95
N LYS A 151 -18.37 -14.56 19.70
CA LYS A 151 -17.47 -13.47 19.28
C LYS A 151 -16.04 -14.01 19.14
N ILE A 152 -15.46 -13.81 17.97
CA ILE A 152 -14.08 -14.19 17.66
C ILE A 152 -13.30 -12.93 17.26
N ASN A 153 -12.10 -12.81 17.79
CA ASN A 153 -11.15 -11.78 17.36
C ASN A 153 -10.15 -12.40 16.38
N PHE A 154 -9.99 -11.74 15.23
CA PHE A 154 -8.96 -12.07 14.25
C PHE A 154 -7.79 -11.07 14.36
N TYR A 155 -6.58 -11.52 14.02
CA TYR A 155 -5.37 -10.69 14.01
C TYR A 155 -4.42 -11.13 12.89
N ASN A 156 -3.41 -10.32 12.54
CA ASN A 156 -2.33 -10.69 11.60
C ASN A 156 -2.80 -11.33 10.28
N ILE A 157 -3.95 -10.89 9.76
CA ILE A 157 -4.59 -11.45 8.58
C ILE A 157 -3.77 -11.07 7.36
N ARG A 158 -3.35 -12.06 6.58
CA ARG A 158 -2.52 -11.86 5.40
C ARG A 158 -2.77 -12.89 4.34
N THR A 159 -2.66 -12.47 3.08
CA THR A 159 -2.54 -13.40 1.97
C THR A 159 -1.07 -13.67 1.65
N LEU A 160 -0.78 -14.91 1.26
CA LEU A 160 0.47 -15.35 0.66
C LEU A 160 0.13 -15.92 -0.71
N ALA A 161 0.62 -15.26 -1.75
CA ALA A 161 0.68 -15.78 -3.08
C ALA A 161 2.01 -16.50 -3.26
N ILE A 162 1.99 -17.80 -3.57
CA ILE A 162 3.20 -18.53 -3.89
C ILE A 162 3.25 -18.66 -5.41
N THR A 163 3.95 -17.73 -6.06
CA THR A 163 4.46 -17.93 -7.40
C THR A 163 5.75 -18.76 -7.30
N ASN A 164 5.97 -19.68 -8.24
CA ASN A 164 7.07 -20.65 -8.21
C ASN A 164 8.42 -20.00 -7.87
N LEU A 165 8.88 -20.17 -6.63
CA LEU A 165 10.30 -20.31 -6.34
C LEU A 165 10.63 -21.80 -6.44
N ALA A 166 11.60 -22.14 -7.28
CA ALA A 166 12.18 -23.47 -7.33
C ALA A 166 12.56 -23.96 -5.91
N PRO A 167 12.50 -25.27 -5.62
CA PRO A 167 12.66 -25.77 -4.26
C PRO A 167 14.08 -25.50 -3.73
N PRO A 168 14.25 -24.96 -2.50
CA PRO A 168 15.56 -24.90 -1.89
C PRO A 168 16.00 -26.28 -1.41
N LEU A 169 17.19 -26.67 -1.84
CA LEU A 169 18.00 -27.73 -1.23
C LEU A 169 18.25 -27.42 0.26
N ALA A 170 18.35 -28.49 1.05
CA ALA A 170 18.57 -28.47 2.49
C ALA A 170 19.84 -27.72 2.90
N SER A 171 19.80 -26.96 4.01
CA SER A 171 20.33 -27.44 5.30
C SER A 171 20.61 -26.31 6.33
N THR A 172 20.44 -26.72 7.60
CA THR A 172 21.01 -26.21 8.86
C THR A 172 20.56 -24.86 9.45
N ALA A 173 20.23 -24.95 10.74
CA ALA A 173 19.81 -23.91 11.66
C ALA A 173 20.98 -23.32 12.47
N SER A 174 20.81 -22.11 12.98
CA SER A 174 21.27 -21.74 14.34
C SER A 174 20.48 -20.54 14.90
N ALA A 175 20.25 -20.60 16.21
CA ALA A 175 19.40 -19.72 17.01
C ALA A 175 20.11 -18.49 17.59
N GLY A 176 19.31 -17.55 18.12
CA GLY A 176 19.69 -16.39 18.95
C GLY A 176 19.33 -15.07 18.26
N ASP A 177 18.73 -14.06 18.88
CA ASP A 177 18.48 -13.77 20.29
C ASP A 177 17.39 -12.68 20.35
N LYS A 178 16.56 -12.67 21.40
CA LYS A 178 15.48 -11.69 21.63
C LYS A 178 16.06 -10.42 22.24
N ARG A 179 15.71 -9.23 21.72
CA ARG A 179 15.52 -8.01 22.55
C ARG A 179 14.41 -7.14 21.96
N ASP A 180 13.38 -6.95 22.78
CA ASP A 180 12.39 -5.90 22.67
C ASP A 180 13.09 -4.54 22.76
N LEU A 181 12.86 -3.68 21.76
CA LEU A 181 13.09 -2.25 21.88
C LEU A 181 11.78 -1.52 21.60
N VAL A 182 11.18 -1.05 22.70
CA VAL A 182 10.17 0.00 22.71
C VAL A 182 10.79 1.23 22.01
N CYS A 183 10.38 1.50 20.77
CA CYS A 183 10.82 2.70 20.06
C CYS A 183 9.74 3.78 20.17
N LYS A 184 10.15 4.89 20.77
CA LYS A 184 9.39 6.14 20.95
C LYS A 184 8.95 6.67 19.58
N THR A 185 7.71 7.14 19.54
CA THR A 185 7.06 7.82 18.42
C THR A 185 7.95 8.96 17.89
N SER A 186 8.51 8.81 16.68
CA SER A 186 9.09 9.91 15.90
C SER A 186 7.96 10.61 15.13
N ILE A 187 7.97 11.94 15.11
CA ILE A 187 6.88 12.81 14.61
C ILE A 187 7.11 13.26 13.15
N TYR A 188 8.14 12.74 12.45
CA TYR A 188 8.55 13.24 11.12
C TYR A 188 8.41 12.20 10.02
N ALA A 189 8.00 12.65 8.82
CA ALA A 189 7.64 11.76 7.72
C ALA A 189 8.84 11.36 6.84
N HIS A 190 8.88 10.10 6.43
CA HIS A 190 9.93 9.51 5.60
C HIS A 190 9.84 9.85 4.09
N ARG A 191 9.00 10.81 3.69
CA ARG A 191 8.60 11.09 2.30
C ARG A 191 9.67 11.70 1.38
N VAL A 192 10.78 12.21 1.94
CA VAL A 192 11.84 12.88 1.17
C VAL A 192 12.78 11.88 0.43
N SER A 193 12.70 10.58 0.72
CA SER A 193 13.69 9.58 0.30
C SER A 193 13.34 8.70 -0.93
N ASP A 194 12.27 8.97 -1.67
CA ASP A 194 11.71 8.07 -2.71
C ASP A 194 12.34 8.17 -4.12
N MET A 195 13.61 8.58 -4.25
CA MET A 195 14.25 8.82 -5.55
C MET A 195 14.86 7.59 -6.26
N ILE A 196 14.88 6.42 -5.62
CA ILE A 196 15.58 5.23 -6.13
C ILE A 196 14.97 4.68 -7.44
N GLU A 197 13.75 5.11 -7.81
CA GLU A 197 12.99 4.56 -8.93
C GLU A 197 12.78 5.53 -10.10
N GLU A 198 13.42 6.69 -10.15
CA GLU A 198 13.26 7.60 -11.30
C GLU A 198 13.84 6.95 -12.58
N PRO A 199 13.04 6.82 -13.66
CA PRO A 199 13.49 6.16 -14.86
C PRO A 199 14.58 6.99 -15.56
N ASN A 200 15.65 6.31 -15.97
CA ASN A 200 16.77 6.93 -16.69
C ASN A 200 16.48 7.18 -18.19
N ARG A 201 15.22 7.46 -18.53
CA ARG A 201 14.81 7.76 -19.90
C ARG A 201 13.62 8.72 -19.95
N MET A 202 13.51 9.42 -21.07
CA MET A 202 12.32 10.22 -21.36
C MET A 202 11.11 9.30 -21.56
N MET A 203 9.99 9.63 -20.91
CA MET A 203 8.72 8.94 -21.05
C MET A 203 7.72 9.82 -21.80
N LEU A 204 6.60 9.22 -22.23
CA LEU A 204 5.47 9.98 -22.76
C LEU A 204 4.94 10.97 -21.70
N PRO A 205 4.44 12.14 -22.12
CA PRO A 205 3.83 13.11 -21.21
C PRO A 205 2.69 12.52 -20.37
N ILE A 206 2.41 13.16 -19.24
CA ILE A 206 1.24 12.83 -18.42
C ILE A 206 0.03 13.59 -18.99
N GLU A 207 -0.91 12.84 -19.57
CA GLU A 207 -2.05 13.38 -20.31
C GLU A 207 -3.39 12.80 -19.80
N GLY A 208 -4.51 13.33 -20.29
CA GLY A 208 -5.87 12.82 -20.02
C GLY A 208 -6.53 13.32 -18.73
N TYR A 209 -5.74 13.63 -17.69
CA TYR A 209 -6.29 14.14 -16.43
C TYR A 209 -6.78 15.60 -16.55
N ALA A 210 -6.15 16.43 -17.39
CA ALA A 210 -6.50 17.84 -17.53
C ALA A 210 -7.92 18.05 -18.08
N GLN A 211 -8.39 17.09 -18.89
CA GLN A 211 -9.73 17.05 -19.49
C GLN A 211 -10.79 16.48 -18.55
N GLN A 212 -10.41 15.95 -17.38
CA GLN A 212 -11.38 15.47 -16.41
C GLN A 212 -12.14 16.62 -15.75
N PRO A 213 -13.40 16.39 -15.33
CA PRO A 213 -14.13 17.36 -14.54
C PRO A 213 -13.44 17.58 -13.19
N LEU A 214 -13.46 18.83 -12.71
CA LEU A 214 -13.10 19.13 -11.34
C LEU A 214 -14.24 18.64 -10.41
N VAL A 215 -13.91 17.79 -9.44
CA VAL A 215 -14.88 17.13 -8.55
C VAL A 215 -14.47 17.28 -7.08
N SER A 216 -15.36 16.90 -6.15
CA SER A 216 -15.01 16.85 -4.72
C SER A 216 -13.94 15.79 -4.45
N LEU A 217 -13.23 15.91 -3.31
CA LEU A 217 -12.15 14.99 -2.97
C LEU A 217 -12.65 13.54 -2.83
N GLU A 218 -13.84 13.32 -2.28
CA GLU A 218 -14.45 12.00 -2.13
C GLU A 218 -14.72 11.34 -3.49
N LYS A 219 -15.18 12.12 -4.47
CA LYS A 219 -15.35 11.63 -5.85
C LYS A 219 -14.00 11.38 -6.51
N ALA A 220 -13.00 12.22 -6.24
CA ALA A 220 -11.67 12.11 -6.81
C ALA A 220 -10.92 10.85 -6.35
N ILE A 221 -11.13 10.42 -5.10
CA ILE A 221 -10.51 9.22 -4.53
C ILE A 221 -11.29 7.93 -4.75
N ALA A 222 -12.54 7.99 -5.23
CA ALA A 222 -13.37 6.79 -5.41
C ALA A 222 -12.69 5.69 -6.26
N PRO A 223 -11.98 5.98 -7.37
CA PRO A 223 -11.25 4.96 -8.13
C PRO A 223 -10.01 4.41 -7.39
N LEU A 224 -9.54 5.10 -6.35
CA LEU A 224 -8.32 4.80 -5.61
C LEU A 224 -8.57 3.95 -4.36
N ILE A 225 -9.82 3.72 -3.96
CA ILE A 225 -10.20 2.96 -2.74
C ILE A 225 -9.54 1.58 -2.69
N PHE A 226 -9.39 0.92 -3.84
CA PHE A 226 -8.78 -0.40 -3.95
C PHE A 226 -7.27 -0.37 -4.27
N ILE A 227 -6.70 0.81 -4.47
CA ILE A 227 -5.30 1.03 -4.85
C ILE A 227 -4.51 1.53 -3.64
N VAL A 228 -5.10 2.44 -2.87
CA VAL A 228 -4.48 3.09 -1.71
C VAL A 228 -5.18 2.63 -0.44
N PRO A 229 -4.52 1.86 0.43
CA PRO A 229 -5.10 1.40 1.69
C PRO A 229 -5.55 2.57 2.57
N ASP A 230 -6.70 2.42 3.23
CA ASP A 230 -7.21 3.38 4.24
C ASP A 230 -7.43 4.80 3.69
N ILE A 231 -7.50 4.98 2.36
CA ILE A 231 -7.62 6.29 1.72
C ILE A 231 -8.87 7.04 2.15
N GLU A 232 -10.02 6.38 2.32
CA GLU A 232 -11.27 7.03 2.73
C GLU A 232 -11.15 7.70 4.11
N ARG A 233 -10.53 7.01 5.07
CA ARG A 233 -10.32 7.55 6.42
C ARG A 233 -9.32 8.71 6.40
N LYS A 234 -8.25 8.61 5.62
CA LYS A 234 -7.29 9.72 5.46
C LYS A 234 -7.91 10.90 4.72
N THR A 235 -8.77 10.67 3.74
CA THR A 235 -9.54 11.70 3.05
C THR A 235 -10.45 12.45 4.03
N TRP A 236 -11.18 11.74 4.89
CA TRP A 236 -11.98 12.38 5.93
C TRP A 236 -11.13 13.29 6.84
N LEU A 237 -9.96 12.80 7.28
CA LEU A 237 -9.04 13.60 8.09
C LEU A 237 -8.54 14.84 7.33
N ALA A 238 -8.21 14.70 6.05
CA ALA A 238 -7.74 15.81 5.23
C ALA A 238 -8.80 16.89 5.04
N ILE A 239 -10.07 16.51 4.85
CA ILE A 239 -11.21 17.43 4.74
C ILE A 239 -11.44 18.17 6.06
N GLU A 240 -11.37 17.46 7.19
CA GLU A 240 -11.55 18.08 8.50
C GLU A 240 -10.48 19.16 8.80
N ASN A 241 -9.27 18.97 8.27
CA ASN A 241 -8.16 19.92 8.40
C ASN A 241 -8.16 21.01 7.30
N SER A 242 -9.13 21.02 6.39
CA SER A 242 -9.21 21.99 5.28
C SER A 242 -10.48 22.86 5.30
N LYS A 243 -11.15 22.99 6.45
CA LYS A 243 -12.42 23.74 6.58
C LYS A 243 -12.28 25.24 6.29
N THR A 244 -11.12 25.81 6.60
CA THR A 244 -10.79 27.23 6.37
C THR A 244 -9.44 27.34 5.64
N PRO A 245 -9.40 27.00 4.35
CA PRO A 245 -8.16 26.95 3.59
C PRO A 245 -7.59 28.35 3.34
N ALA A 246 -6.25 28.46 3.38
CA ALA A 246 -5.53 29.66 2.98
C ALA A 246 -5.42 29.78 1.44
N ASP A 247 -4.74 30.85 0.99
CA ASP A 247 -4.21 30.99 -0.38
C ASP A 247 -5.26 30.95 -1.51
N GLY A 248 -6.54 31.20 -1.17
CA GLY A 248 -7.65 31.21 -2.13
C GLY A 248 -8.06 29.83 -2.64
N LEU A 249 -7.63 28.76 -1.96
CA LEU A 249 -8.00 27.39 -2.31
C LEU A 249 -9.41 27.06 -1.82
N THR A 250 -10.09 26.18 -2.54
CA THR A 250 -11.30 25.53 -2.01
C THR A 250 -10.93 24.50 -0.95
N SER A 251 -11.90 24.11 -0.11
CA SER A 251 -11.68 23.08 0.90
C SER A 251 -11.23 21.74 0.28
N GLY A 252 -11.76 21.37 -0.89
CA GLY A 252 -11.37 20.16 -1.61
C GLY A 252 -9.95 20.22 -2.18
N GLU A 253 -9.55 21.36 -2.74
CA GLU A 253 -8.19 21.56 -3.26
C GLU A 253 -7.16 21.50 -2.13
N SER A 254 -7.38 22.23 -1.04
CA SER A 254 -6.52 22.18 0.15
C SER A 254 -6.46 20.76 0.74
N ALA A 255 -7.61 20.09 0.92
CA ALA A 255 -7.67 18.72 1.41
C ALA A 255 -6.88 17.75 0.53
N SER A 256 -6.88 17.93 -0.80
CA SER A 256 -6.13 17.07 -1.70
C SER A 256 -4.61 17.17 -1.49
N ILE A 257 -4.11 18.37 -1.19
CA ILE A 257 -2.69 18.64 -0.88
C ILE A 257 -2.33 18.09 0.52
N ILE A 258 -3.22 18.28 1.50
CA ILE A 258 -3.10 17.69 2.85
C ILE A 258 -3.05 16.16 2.75
N LEU A 259 -3.92 15.55 1.93
CA LEU A 259 -3.95 14.11 1.74
C LEU A 259 -2.68 13.58 1.07
N TYR A 260 -2.12 14.34 0.12
CA TYR A 260 -0.84 14.00 -0.51
C TYR A 260 0.30 14.04 0.52
N SER A 261 0.41 15.10 1.31
CA SER A 261 1.51 15.28 2.28
C SER A 261 1.43 14.35 3.49
N MET A 262 0.26 13.74 3.75
CA MET A 262 0.04 12.87 4.89
C MET A 262 0.85 11.56 4.78
N GLU A 263 1.48 11.16 5.87
CA GLU A 263 2.10 9.83 6.00
C GLU A 263 1.15 8.85 6.72
N TRP A 264 1.10 7.62 6.21
CA TRP A 264 0.42 6.50 6.87
C TRP A 264 1.38 5.86 7.89
N SER A 265 0.87 4.94 8.72
CA SER A 265 1.72 4.20 9.66
C SER A 265 2.78 3.35 8.95
N LYS A 266 2.50 2.90 7.72
CA LYS A 266 3.48 2.33 6.81
C LYS A 266 3.65 3.26 5.62
N LYS A 267 4.89 3.66 5.38
CA LYS A 267 5.26 4.57 4.29
C LYS A 267 4.75 4.08 2.93
N GLU A 268 4.92 2.79 2.66
CA GLU A 268 4.63 2.15 1.37
C GLU A 268 3.12 2.07 1.06
N GLU A 269 2.28 2.22 2.10
CA GLU A 269 0.82 2.25 1.99
C GLU A 269 0.30 3.69 1.80
N SER A 270 1.18 4.70 1.86
CA SER A 270 0.80 6.11 1.77
C SER A 270 0.42 6.53 0.35
N LEU A 271 -0.55 7.44 0.22
CA LEU A 271 -0.99 7.93 -1.09
C LEU A 271 0.16 8.49 -1.91
N TYR A 272 1.01 9.35 -1.33
CA TYR A 272 2.14 9.93 -2.07
C TYR A 272 3.08 8.86 -2.60
N TYR A 273 3.34 7.81 -1.81
CA TYR A 273 4.27 6.75 -2.17
C TYR A 273 3.74 5.96 -3.36
N ILE A 274 2.47 5.55 -3.30
CA ILE A 274 1.83 4.78 -4.36
C ILE A 274 1.63 5.62 -5.62
N LEU A 275 1.25 6.89 -5.48
CA LEU A 275 1.10 7.82 -6.60
C LEU A 275 2.44 8.07 -7.29
N ASN A 276 3.50 8.40 -6.55
CA ASN A 276 4.82 8.64 -7.12
C ASN A 276 5.40 7.40 -7.79
N SER A 277 5.23 6.21 -7.19
CA SER A 277 5.60 4.95 -7.85
C SER A 277 4.82 4.76 -9.15
N THR A 278 3.54 5.12 -9.20
CA THR A 278 2.72 5.02 -10.42
C THR A 278 3.15 6.04 -11.48
N LEU A 279 3.49 7.27 -11.10
CA LEU A 279 3.97 8.33 -11.99
C LEU A 279 5.31 7.99 -12.66
N ARG A 280 6.16 7.22 -11.96
CA ARG A 280 7.45 6.71 -12.48
C ARG A 280 7.31 5.53 -13.44
N LYS A 281 6.13 4.90 -13.53
CA LYS A 281 5.89 3.80 -14.48
C LYS A 281 5.71 4.32 -15.89
N GLU A 282 6.31 3.62 -16.83
CA GLU A 282 6.22 3.89 -18.27
C GLU A 282 4.83 3.63 -18.83
N LYS A 283 4.14 2.63 -18.29
CA LYS A 283 2.77 2.30 -18.69
C LYS A 283 1.80 3.37 -18.15
N ARG A 284 1.59 4.41 -18.95
CA ARG A 284 0.74 5.58 -18.60
C ARG A 284 -0.72 5.23 -18.30
N ASP A 285 -1.25 4.14 -18.86
CA ASP A 285 -2.62 3.68 -18.56
C ASP A 285 -2.84 3.39 -17.07
N LEU A 286 -1.79 3.08 -16.32
CA LEU A 286 -1.87 2.86 -14.87
C LEU A 286 -2.25 4.12 -14.10
N LEU A 287 -2.11 5.32 -14.71
CA LEU A 287 -2.51 6.58 -14.13
C LEU A 287 -4.00 6.88 -14.28
N GLN A 288 -4.76 6.14 -15.10
CA GLN A 288 -6.18 6.44 -15.32
C GLN A 288 -7.02 6.54 -14.04
N PRO A 289 -6.89 5.62 -13.05
CA PRO A 289 -7.60 5.75 -11.77
C PRO A 289 -7.27 7.04 -11.00
N TRP A 290 -6.10 7.63 -11.26
CA TRP A 290 -5.60 8.82 -10.58
C TRP A 290 -6.04 10.12 -11.24
N PHE A 291 -6.64 10.10 -12.43
CA PHE A 291 -6.88 11.32 -13.20
C PHE A 291 -7.78 12.34 -12.48
N LEU A 292 -8.83 11.90 -11.79
CA LEU A 292 -9.68 12.80 -11.01
C LEU A 292 -8.92 13.44 -9.84
N TYR A 293 -8.11 12.63 -9.13
CA TYR A 293 -7.27 13.12 -8.04
C TYR A 293 -6.18 14.07 -8.54
N LEU A 294 -5.49 13.72 -9.63
CA LEU A 294 -4.48 14.56 -10.28
C LEU A 294 -5.07 15.88 -10.76
N LYS A 295 -6.27 15.88 -11.37
CA LYS A 295 -6.97 17.10 -11.75
C LYS A 295 -7.19 18.00 -10.53
N LEU A 296 -7.72 17.46 -9.44
CA LEU A 296 -8.00 18.22 -8.22
C LEU A 296 -6.74 18.80 -7.57
N VAL A 297 -5.72 17.96 -7.32
CA VAL A 297 -4.50 18.39 -6.61
C VAL A 297 -3.67 19.35 -7.44
N LEU A 298 -3.54 19.12 -8.76
CA LEU A 298 -2.78 20.03 -9.63
C LEU A 298 -3.50 21.36 -9.82
N THR A 299 -4.84 21.38 -9.87
CA THR A 299 -5.59 22.66 -9.90
C THR A 299 -5.35 23.44 -8.61
N GLY A 300 -5.38 22.80 -7.45
CA GLY A 300 -5.06 23.44 -6.16
C GLY A 300 -3.63 24.00 -6.12
N LEU A 301 -2.64 23.19 -6.48
CA LEU A 301 -1.23 23.60 -6.52
C LEU A 301 -0.96 24.68 -7.57
N GLY A 302 -1.72 24.69 -8.67
CA GLY A 302 -1.64 25.72 -9.72
C GLY A 302 -2.00 27.13 -9.24
N LYS A 303 -2.84 27.25 -8.21
CA LYS A 303 -3.22 28.54 -7.60
C LYS A 303 -2.17 29.10 -6.66
N LEU A 304 -1.29 28.24 -6.12
CA LEU A 304 -0.24 28.67 -5.20
C LEU A 304 0.86 29.43 -5.95
N PRO A 305 1.47 30.46 -5.34
CA PRO A 305 2.58 31.18 -5.95
C PRO A 305 3.78 30.25 -6.19
N SER A 306 4.46 30.44 -7.32
CA SER A 306 5.70 29.71 -7.61
C SER A 306 6.89 30.34 -6.90
N ILE A 307 7.78 29.49 -6.36
CA ILE A 307 9.07 29.88 -5.82
C ILE A 307 10.06 30.02 -6.98
N ILE A 308 10.35 31.26 -7.37
CA ILE A 308 11.23 31.58 -8.50
C ILE A 308 12.57 32.11 -7.99
N GLY A 309 13.68 31.59 -8.53
CA GLY A 309 15.04 32.09 -8.29
C GLY A 309 15.56 31.85 -6.87
N ARG A 310 14.94 30.93 -6.12
CA ARG A 310 15.39 30.53 -4.78
C ARG A 310 15.87 29.08 -4.80
N THR A 311 16.90 28.81 -4.01
CA THR A 311 17.40 27.46 -3.78
C THR A 311 16.50 26.71 -2.80
N VAL A 312 16.06 25.54 -3.20
CA VAL A 312 15.35 24.58 -2.35
C VAL A 312 16.16 23.30 -2.24
N TYR A 313 15.99 22.57 -1.15
CA TYR A 313 16.84 21.45 -0.78
C TYR A 313 16.04 20.15 -0.70
N ARG A 314 16.65 19.05 -1.17
CA ARG A 314 16.12 17.70 -1.02
C ARG A 314 17.22 16.75 -0.56
N GLY A 315 17.01 16.09 0.57
CA GLY A 315 17.91 15.08 1.10
C GLY A 315 17.44 13.68 0.73
N VAL A 316 18.37 12.81 0.31
CA VAL A 316 18.07 11.40 0.07
C VAL A 316 19.18 10.51 0.63
N LYS A 317 18.81 9.29 1.04
CA LYS A 317 19.77 8.25 1.42
C LYS A 317 20.27 7.54 0.16
N GLY A 318 21.58 7.31 0.07
CA GLY A 318 22.25 6.71 -1.09
C GLY A 318 23.14 7.68 -1.86
N ASP A 319 23.97 7.10 -2.73
CA ASP A 319 24.83 7.81 -3.69
C ASP A 319 24.13 7.85 -5.04
N PHE A 320 23.81 9.05 -5.50
CA PHE A 320 23.20 9.30 -6.81
C PHE A 320 24.15 10.01 -7.78
N SER A 321 25.42 10.24 -7.42
CA SER A 321 26.39 10.99 -8.22
C SER A 321 26.49 10.47 -9.66
N LYS A 322 26.48 9.14 -9.84
CA LYS A 322 26.55 8.47 -11.14
C LYS A 322 25.33 8.74 -12.03
N ASN A 323 24.15 8.91 -11.44
CA ASN A 323 22.91 9.16 -12.18
C ASN A 323 22.79 10.61 -12.68
N TYR A 324 23.51 11.55 -12.06
CA TYR A 324 23.35 12.98 -12.27
C TYR A 324 24.64 13.62 -12.79
N GLN A 325 25.18 13.18 -13.93
CA GLN A 325 26.39 13.80 -14.49
C GLN A 325 26.14 15.25 -14.93
N GLN A 326 27.13 16.13 -14.73
CA GLN A 326 27.03 17.54 -15.10
C GLN A 326 26.67 17.72 -16.58
N GLY A 327 25.78 18.66 -16.87
CA GLY A 327 25.24 18.91 -18.21
C GLY A 327 24.09 17.98 -18.62
N ASN A 328 23.81 16.91 -17.87
CA ASN A 328 22.67 16.06 -18.17
C ASN A 328 21.36 16.77 -17.84
N LYS A 329 20.35 16.53 -18.69
CA LYS A 329 18.95 16.85 -18.40
C LYS A 329 18.26 15.64 -17.81
N ILE A 330 17.60 15.84 -16.67
CA ILE A 330 16.88 14.80 -15.93
C ILE A 330 15.45 15.25 -15.68
N VAL A 331 14.54 14.29 -15.52
CA VAL A 331 13.12 14.56 -15.23
C VAL A 331 12.74 13.82 -13.96
N TRP A 332 12.10 14.52 -13.03
CA TRP A 332 11.46 13.89 -11.89
C TRP A 332 10.00 13.68 -12.20
N TRP A 333 9.63 12.42 -12.42
CA TRP A 333 8.28 12.06 -12.86
C TRP A 333 7.28 12.03 -11.71
N GLY A 334 7.74 11.72 -10.49
CA GLY A 334 6.94 11.88 -9.27
C GLY A 334 6.87 13.33 -8.79
N PHE A 335 5.92 13.61 -7.91
CA PHE A 335 5.98 14.80 -7.08
C PHE A 335 7.22 14.73 -6.18
N SER A 336 7.91 15.86 -5.98
CA SER A 336 9.16 15.88 -5.22
C SER A 336 9.11 16.85 -4.07
N SER A 337 8.99 16.31 -2.85
CA SER A 337 9.04 17.09 -1.61
C SER A 337 10.46 17.58 -1.31
N CYS A 338 10.56 18.86 -0.98
CA CYS A 338 11.77 19.62 -0.70
C CYS A 338 11.53 20.52 0.52
N THR A 339 12.57 21.20 0.98
CA THR A 339 12.47 22.22 2.04
C THR A 339 13.29 23.45 1.66
N SER A 340 12.84 24.64 2.05
CA SER A 340 13.65 25.87 1.93
C SER A 340 14.62 26.05 3.10
N THR A 341 14.47 25.26 4.17
CA THR A 341 15.18 25.49 5.43
C THR A 341 16.30 24.48 5.57
N ILE A 342 17.55 24.95 5.46
CA ILE A 342 18.73 24.06 5.52
C ILE A 342 18.85 23.29 6.85
N ASN A 343 18.41 23.89 7.96
CA ASN A 343 18.48 23.28 9.29
C ASN A 343 17.62 22.01 9.41
N VAL A 344 16.56 21.91 8.61
CA VAL A 344 15.66 20.74 8.57
C VAL A 344 16.41 19.51 8.00
N LEU A 345 17.47 19.71 7.21
CA LEU A 345 18.27 18.61 6.67
C LEU A 345 19.04 17.83 7.75
N GLU A 346 19.27 18.39 8.93
CA GLU A 346 19.96 17.66 10.01
C GLU A 346 19.14 16.47 10.54
N GLN A 347 17.82 16.44 10.28
CA GLN A 347 16.92 15.38 10.68
C GLN A 347 17.21 14.08 9.92
N GLU A 348 17.21 12.96 10.63
CA GLU A 348 17.66 11.67 10.10
C GLU A 348 16.72 11.14 9.00
N GLU A 349 15.44 11.49 9.09
CA GLU A 349 14.37 11.16 8.15
C GLU A 349 14.49 11.89 6.80
N ILE A 350 15.27 12.98 6.74
CA ILE A 350 15.43 13.85 5.55
C ILE A 350 16.79 13.64 4.90
N LEU A 351 17.88 14.12 5.53
CA LEU A 351 19.25 13.86 5.07
C LEU A 351 20.04 13.16 6.17
N GLY A 352 19.96 13.67 7.40
CA GLY A 352 20.61 13.11 8.56
C GLY A 352 22.13 13.28 8.55
N LYS A 353 22.77 12.71 9.58
CA LYS A 353 24.22 12.85 9.77
C LYS A 353 24.98 11.56 9.45
N THR A 354 24.27 10.44 9.28
CA THR A 354 24.84 9.10 9.11
C THR A 354 24.52 8.47 7.76
N GLY A 355 25.32 7.47 7.37
CA GLY A 355 25.17 6.72 6.12
C GLY A 355 25.60 7.49 4.87
N VAL A 356 25.55 6.77 3.75
CA VAL A 356 25.73 7.35 2.40
C VAL A 356 24.49 8.18 2.06
N ARG A 357 24.69 9.42 1.64
CA ARG A 357 23.59 10.36 1.42
C ARG A 357 23.92 11.41 0.36
N THR A 358 22.88 11.89 -0.29
CA THR A 358 22.96 12.90 -1.34
C THR A 358 22.06 14.08 -1.01
N LEU A 359 22.60 15.29 -1.07
CA LEU A 359 21.87 16.55 -0.96
C LEU A 359 21.71 17.17 -2.35
N PHE A 360 20.48 17.42 -2.75
CA PHE A 360 20.16 18.22 -3.92
C PHE A 360 19.96 19.68 -3.50
N ALA A 361 20.68 20.59 -4.13
CA ALA A 361 20.46 22.02 -4.07
C ALA A 361 19.91 22.48 -5.41
N ILE A 362 18.67 22.98 -5.41
CA ILE A 362 17.86 23.11 -6.62
C ILE A 362 17.45 24.56 -6.79
N GLU A 363 17.85 25.21 -7.89
CA GLU A 363 17.31 26.51 -8.26
C GLU A 363 15.91 26.33 -8.87
N SER A 364 14.88 26.78 -8.15
CA SER A 364 13.48 26.58 -8.51
C SER A 364 12.93 27.70 -9.40
N LYS A 365 12.01 27.33 -10.29
CA LYS A 365 11.13 28.21 -11.08
C LYS A 365 9.64 27.95 -10.82
N SER A 366 9.26 26.71 -10.47
CA SER A 366 7.85 26.32 -10.36
C SER A 366 7.44 25.67 -9.03
N ALA A 367 8.37 25.44 -8.10
CA ALA A 367 8.04 24.77 -6.85
C ALA A 367 6.98 25.54 -6.04
N LYS A 368 6.13 24.81 -5.33
CA LYS A 368 5.00 25.35 -4.58
C LYS A 368 5.25 25.22 -3.08
N ASP A 369 5.09 26.31 -2.35
CA ASP A 369 5.05 26.29 -0.89
C ASP A 369 3.69 25.72 -0.44
N ILE A 370 3.70 24.59 0.26
CA ILE A 370 2.46 23.92 0.71
C ILE A 370 2.33 23.90 2.23
N ARG A 371 3.06 24.76 2.94
CA ARG A 371 3.11 24.77 4.42
C ARG A 371 1.74 24.98 5.07
N HIS A 372 0.89 25.82 4.49
CA HIS A 372 -0.47 26.06 4.97
C HIS A 372 -1.46 24.94 4.59
N HIS A 373 -1.01 23.98 3.79
CA HIS A 373 -1.82 22.90 3.22
C HIS A 373 -1.17 21.52 3.47
N SER A 374 -0.39 21.42 4.55
CA SER A 374 0.25 20.18 5.02
C SER A 374 -0.15 19.90 6.45
N ILE A 375 -0.24 18.61 6.83
CA ILE A 375 -0.44 18.24 8.23
C ILE A 375 0.81 18.48 9.10
N TYR A 376 1.95 18.80 8.46
CA TYR A 376 3.24 19.07 9.11
C TYR A 376 3.77 20.46 8.71
N PRO A 377 3.14 21.56 9.17
CA PRO A 377 3.51 22.91 8.74
C PRO A 377 4.96 23.28 9.08
N ASP A 378 5.52 22.71 10.15
CA ASP A 378 6.89 22.98 10.62
C ASP A 378 7.99 22.48 9.67
N GLU A 379 7.68 21.51 8.80
CA GLU A 379 8.67 20.94 7.87
C GLU A 379 9.02 21.89 6.71
N ASN A 380 8.32 23.02 6.63
CA ASN A 380 8.47 24.00 5.57
C ASN A 380 8.42 23.38 4.16
N GLU A 381 7.44 22.50 3.94
CA GLU A 381 7.40 21.65 2.75
C GLU A 381 7.18 22.46 1.48
N ILE A 382 8.06 22.22 0.53
CA ILE A 382 8.00 22.74 -0.84
C ILE A 382 7.84 21.56 -1.77
N LEU A 383 6.94 21.68 -2.74
CA LEU A 383 6.60 20.59 -3.65
C LEU A 383 6.87 20.98 -5.11
N PHE A 384 7.68 20.17 -5.79
CA PHE A 384 7.70 20.17 -7.25
C PHE A 384 6.59 19.28 -7.79
N LEU A 385 5.98 19.74 -8.87
CA LEU A 385 4.96 19.01 -9.62
C LEU A 385 5.58 17.82 -10.39
N PRO A 386 4.81 16.80 -10.77
CA PRO A 386 5.32 15.61 -11.45
C PRO A 386 5.72 15.89 -12.89
N ALA A 387 6.81 15.31 -13.37
CA ALA A 387 7.41 15.59 -14.68
C ALA A 387 8.09 16.97 -14.79
N THR A 388 8.72 17.44 -13.71
CA THR A 388 9.59 18.63 -13.76
C THR A 388 10.97 18.27 -14.30
N GLN A 389 11.49 19.08 -15.24
CA GLN A 389 12.80 18.87 -15.84
C GLN A 389 13.87 19.75 -15.17
N PHE A 390 15.05 19.17 -14.98
CA PHE A 390 16.20 19.84 -14.42
C PHE A 390 17.45 19.60 -15.27
N GLU A 391 18.39 20.53 -15.20
CA GLU A 391 19.76 20.35 -15.66
C GLU A 391 20.69 20.20 -14.46
N VAL A 392 21.65 19.27 -14.57
CA VAL A 392 22.70 19.11 -13.56
C VAL A 392 23.78 20.16 -13.79
N ILE A 393 23.87 21.12 -12.87
CA ILE A 393 24.84 22.21 -12.94
C ILE A 393 26.21 21.78 -12.43
N GLY A 394 26.25 20.93 -11.41
CA GLY A 394 27.50 20.46 -10.84
C GLY A 394 27.31 19.42 -9.75
N GLN A 395 28.42 18.80 -9.35
CA GLN A 395 28.49 17.87 -8.25
C GLN A 395 29.69 18.16 -7.36
N TYR A 396 29.55 17.88 -6.08
CA TYR A 396 30.63 17.99 -5.11
C TYR A 396 30.53 16.88 -4.05
N GLN A 397 31.65 16.24 -3.72
CA GLN A 397 31.73 15.21 -2.69
C GLN A 397 32.56 15.71 -1.50
N PRO A 398 31.95 16.39 -0.51
CA PRO A 398 32.68 16.94 0.64
C PRO A 398 33.30 15.87 1.54
N SER A 399 32.78 14.64 1.51
CA SER A 399 33.34 13.51 2.26
C SER A 399 32.96 12.19 1.59
N LYS A 400 33.62 11.09 1.99
CA LYS A 400 33.40 9.76 1.40
C LYS A 400 31.92 9.36 1.26
N ASN A 401 31.06 9.75 2.21
CA ASN A 401 29.67 9.31 2.27
C ASN A 401 28.65 10.43 1.97
N VAL A 402 29.12 11.62 1.56
CA VAL A 402 28.24 12.78 1.34
C VAL A 402 28.45 13.31 -0.06
N PHE A 403 27.36 13.40 -0.80
CA PHE A 403 27.31 13.92 -2.15
C PHE A 403 26.40 15.15 -2.18
N ILE A 404 26.80 16.18 -2.93
CA ILE A 404 26.00 17.37 -3.18
C ILE A 404 25.84 17.47 -4.69
N ILE A 405 24.59 17.61 -5.15
CA ILE A 405 24.25 17.76 -6.56
C ILE A 405 23.49 19.06 -6.72
N GLN A 406 23.97 19.92 -7.61
CA GLN A 406 23.32 21.17 -7.97
C GLN A 406 22.45 20.96 -9.19
N LEU A 407 21.18 21.32 -9.07
CA LEU A 407 20.19 21.27 -10.14
C LEU A 407 19.67 22.66 -10.43
N GLN A 408 19.36 22.93 -11.69
CA GLN A 408 18.60 24.10 -12.11
C GLN A 408 17.33 23.62 -12.82
N GLU A 409 16.17 24.15 -12.44
CA GLU A 409 14.93 23.85 -13.16
C GLU A 409 14.96 24.46 -14.57
N THR A 410 14.62 23.63 -15.56
CA THR A 410 14.62 24.01 -16.98
C THR A 410 13.27 23.72 -17.61
N GLU A 411 12.90 24.51 -18.61
CA GLU A 411 11.70 24.24 -19.41
C GLU A 411 11.99 23.13 -20.44
N PRO A 412 11.15 22.09 -20.53
CA PRO A 412 11.29 21.07 -21.56
C PRO A 412 10.88 21.63 -22.94
N LEU A 413 11.44 21.06 -24.00
CA LEU A 413 11.10 21.45 -25.39
C LEU A 413 9.61 21.28 -25.70
N TYR A 414 8.99 20.25 -25.11
CA TYR A 414 7.56 19.98 -25.18
C TYR A 414 7.01 19.80 -23.76
N PRO A 415 5.77 20.25 -23.46
CA PRO A 415 5.17 20.03 -22.16
C PRO A 415 5.12 18.55 -21.80
N LEU A 416 5.70 18.18 -20.65
CA LEU A 416 5.70 16.80 -20.15
C LEU A 416 4.44 16.48 -19.33
N ARG A 417 3.57 17.46 -19.15
CA ARG A 417 2.37 17.43 -18.35
C ARG A 417 1.38 18.50 -18.86
N HIS A 418 0.10 18.16 -19.00
CA HIS A 418 -0.91 19.12 -19.46
C HIS A 418 -1.24 20.21 -18.41
N PRO A 419 -1.41 21.48 -18.80
CA PRO A 419 -1.87 22.53 -17.89
C PRO A 419 -3.30 22.24 -17.42
N VAL A 420 -3.65 22.66 -16.20
CA VAL A 420 -4.95 22.41 -15.54
C VAL A 420 -5.77 23.65 -15.30
#